data_AF-A0A941UEQ7-F1
#
_entry.id   AF-A0A941UEQ7-F1
#
_cell.length_a   1.000
_cell.length_b   1.000
_cell.length_c   1.000
_cell.angle_alpha   90.00
_cell.angle_beta   90.00
_cell.angle_gamma   90.00
#
_symmetry.space_group_name_H-M   'P 1'
#
loop_
_entity.id
_entity.type
_entity.pdbx_description
1 polymer ?
#
loop_
_entity_poly.entity_id
_entity_poly.type
_entity_poly.pdbx_seq_one_letter_code
_entity_poly.pdbx_strand_id
1 'polypeptide(L)' 'MKTLKKLECDPVCGFMIRSHDEKEVIEIALEHAKKFHKEMKITEKDVKGMIKDA' A
#
# COMPACT_ATOMS: atom_id res chain seq x y z
N MET A 1 9.28 11.31 -17.03
CA MET A 1 8.03 10.56 -16.81
C MET A 1 7.95 10.21 -15.34
N LYS A 2 6.82 10.47 -14.66
CA LYS A 2 6.64 10.02 -13.27
C LYS A 2 6.20 8.55 -13.32
N THR A 3 6.90 7.67 -12.61
CA THR A 3 6.57 6.24 -12.56
C THR A 3 5.30 6.06 -11.74
N LEU A 4 4.33 5.30 -12.26
CA LEU A 4 3.11 4.99 -11.53
C LEU A 4 3.45 3.91 -10.50
N LYS A 5 3.27 4.22 -9.23
CA LYS A 5 3.42 3.27 -8.12
C LYS A 5 2.09 2.56 -7.91
N LYS A 6 2.13 1.25 -7.70
CA LYS A 6 1.00 0.38 -7.39
C LYS A 6 1.31 -0.43 -6.13
N LEU A 7 0.32 -0.55 -5.26
CA LEU A 7 0.31 -1.51 -4.16
C LEU A 7 -0.99 -2.30 -4.22
N GLU A 8 -0.87 -3.61 -4.02
CA GLU A 8 -2.01 -4.53 -3.98
C GLU A 8 -1.92 -5.29 -2.66
N CYS A 9 -3.00 -5.25 -1.89
CA CYS A 9 -3.17 -6.03 -0.68
C CYS A 9 -3.51 -7.49 -1.05
N ASP A 10 -3.61 -8.35 -0.04
CA ASP A 10 -3.92 -9.77 -0.23
C ASP A 10 -5.20 -9.94 -1.11
N PRO A 11 -5.23 -10.91 -2.03
CA PRO A 11 -6.38 -11.14 -2.91
C PRO A 11 -7.69 -11.40 -2.15
N VAL A 12 -7.63 -11.89 -0.90
CA VAL A 12 -8.82 -12.04 -0.04
C VAL A 12 -9.37 -10.67 0.40
N CYS A 13 -8.50 -9.67 0.56
CA CYS A 13 -8.86 -8.31 0.88
C CYS A 13 -9.32 -7.53 -0.37
N GLY A 14 -8.65 -7.74 -1.51
CA GLY A 14 -8.99 -7.10 -2.78
C GLY A 14 -8.68 -5.60 -2.85
N PHE A 15 -8.02 -5.05 -1.83
CA PHE A 15 -7.63 -3.64 -1.80
C PHE A 15 -6.46 -3.37 -2.75
N MET A 16 -6.61 -2.37 -3.62
CA MET A 16 -5.57 -1.95 -4.56
C MET A 16 -5.49 -0.43 -4.59
N ILE A 17 -4.28 0.10 -4.59
CA ILE A 17 -4.03 1.53 -4.79
C ILE A 17 -2.93 1.78 -5.82
N ARG A 18 -3.08 2.86 -6.58
CA ARG A 18 -2.09 3.34 -7.54
C ARG A 18 -1.99 4.85 -7.45
N SER A 19 -0.76 5.39 -7.43
CA SER A 19 -0.51 6.82 -7.49
C SER A 19 0.88 7.11 -8.06
N HIS A 20 1.11 8.33 -8.52
CA HIS A 20 2.46 8.78 -8.91
C HIS A 20 3.29 9.22 -7.71
N ASP A 21 2.66 9.37 -6.54
CA ASP A 21 3.33 9.72 -5.29
C ASP A 21 3.46 8.48 -4.40
N GLU A 22 4.71 8.14 -4.05
CA GLU A 22 5.00 6.98 -3.21
C GLU A 22 4.48 7.17 -1.79
N LYS A 23 4.52 8.39 -1.24
CA LYS A 23 4.06 8.65 0.13
C LYS A 23 2.57 8.47 0.23
N GLU A 24 1.82 8.98 -0.75
CA GLU A 24 0.36 8.80 -0.80
C GLU A 24 -0.04 7.31 -0.82
N VAL A 25 0.68 6.48 -1.59
CA VAL A 25 0.47 5.02 -1.59
C VAL A 25 0.74 4.41 -0.21
N ILE A 26 1.84 4.82 0.45
CA ILE A 26 2.22 4.29 1.76
C ILE A 26 1.18 4.68 2.82
N GLU A 27 0.80 5.96 2.88
CA GLU A 27 -0.14 6.49 3.87
C GLU A 27 -1.49 5.79 3.79
N ILE A 28 -2.03 5.65 2.57
CA ILE A 28 -3.31 4.99 2.36
C ILE A 28 -3.23 3.48 2.65
N ALA A 29 -2.13 2.82 2.27
CA ALA A 29 -1.94 1.40 2.59
C ALA A 29 -1.84 1.15 4.10
N LEU A 30 -1.16 2.03 4.85
CA LEU A 30 -1.09 1.93 6.30
C LEU A 30 -2.42 2.25 6.98
N GLU A 31 -3.15 3.25 6.49
CA GLU A 31 -4.48 3.55 7.01
C GLU A 31 -5.44 2.37 6.77
N HIS A 32 -5.39 1.78 5.57
CA HIS A 32 -6.12 0.57 5.24
C HIS A 32 -5.79 -0.57 6.21
N ALA A 33 -4.50 -0.87 6.42
CA ALA A 33 -4.06 -1.89 7.36
C ALA A 33 -4.57 -1.63 8.79
N LYS A 34 -4.45 -0.39 9.29
CA LYS A 34 -4.94 -0.02 10.63
C LYS A 34 -6.45 -0.17 10.79
N LYS A 35 -7.23 0.14 9.75
CA LYS A 35 -8.70 0.09 9.80
C LYS A 35 -9.26 -1.31 9.63
N PHE A 36 -8.72 -2.08 8.68
CA PHE A 36 -9.29 -3.36 8.25
C PHE A 36 -8.53 -4.59 8.79
N HIS A 37 -7.25 -4.42 9.16
CA HIS A 37 -6.37 -5.49 9.63
C HIS A 37 -5.82 -5.16 11.02
N LYS A 38 -6.71 -5.06 12.02
CA LYS A 38 -6.37 -4.60 13.40
C LYS A 38 -5.24 -5.38 14.08
N GLU A 39 -5.07 -6.65 13.74
CA GLU A 39 -4.03 -7.53 14.30
C GLU A 39 -2.74 -7.51 13.48
N MET A 40 -2.76 -6.90 12.29
CA MET A 40 -1.62 -6.83 11.39
C MET A 40 -0.66 -5.72 11.81
N LYS A 41 0.51 -6.11 12.31
CA LYS A 41 1.61 -5.18 12.59
C LYS A 41 2.43 -4.98 11.31
N ILE A 42 2.01 -4.03 10.48
CA ILE A 42 2.74 -3.61 9.29
C ILE A 42 3.37 -2.23 9.51
N THR A 43 4.61 -2.04 9.05
CA THR A 43 5.32 -0.76 9.14
C THR A 43 5.44 -0.09 7.77
N GLU A 44 5.78 1.20 7.74
CA GLU A 44 6.09 1.92 6.49
C GLU A 44 7.12 1.19 5.63
N LYS A 45 8.12 0.55 6.25
CA LYS A 45 9.17 -0.19 5.54
C LYS A 45 8.62 -1.43 4.83
N ASP A 46 7.70 -2.14 5.48
CA ASP A 46 7.05 -3.31 4.90
C ASP A 46 6.19 -2.89 3.71
N VAL A 47 5.36 -1.86 3.89
CA VAL A 47 4.51 -1.30 2.82
C VAL A 47 5.36 -0.85 1.63
N LYS A 48 6.48 -0.17 1.89
CA LYS A 48 7.39 0.29 0.83
C LYS A 48 7.98 -0.87 0.02
N GLY A 49 8.25 -2.02 0.66
CA GLY A 49 8.68 -3.24 -0.03
C GLY A 49 7.59 -3.90 -0.88
N MET A 50 6.31 -3.58 -0.65
CA MET A 50 5.18 -4.10 -1.42
C MET A 50 4.83 -3.23 -2.64
N ILE A 51 5.33 -2.00 -2.70
CA ILE A 51 5.10 -1.09 -3.82
C ILE A 51 5.85 -1.59 -5.05
N LYS A 52 5.13 -1.69 -6.17
CA LYS A 52 5.66 -2.02 -7.49
C LYS A 52 5.42 -0.87 -8.44
N ASP A 53 6.32 -0.70 -9.40
CA ASP A 53 6.06 0.15 -10.55
C ASP A 53 5.01 -0.54 -11.45
N ALA A 54 4.05 0.23 -11.95
CA ALA A 54 2.92 -0.24 -12.77
C ALA A 54 3.16 -0.03 -14.26
#